data_AF-A0A957LLR6-F1
#
_entry.id   AF-A0A957LLR6-F1
#
_cell.length_a   1.000
_cell.length_b   1.000
_cell.length_c   1.000
_cell.angle_alpha   90.00
_cell.angle_beta   90.00
_cell.angle_gamma   90.00
#
_symmetry.space_group_name_H-M   'P 1'
#
loop_
_entity.id
_entity.type
_entity.pdbx_description
1 polymer ?
#
loop_
_entity_poly.entity_id
_entity_poly.type
_entity_poly.pdbx_seq_one_letter_code
_entity_poly.pdbx_strand_id
1 'polypeptide(L)'
;AHTQATTDRVIEALEQGSRFRAYKNPAAAPSLRYTVADSLEFLESLPTWRKPGHRVPMTDYNAIMARIDARSWVMERGVKEVWIWGYHGGVVDLWESNMAGPWGDISNSDRDPHDLPVFDRTYTVYHYNYGRGPSEAVEDHMHQIEAVLRHIDPELFWNRFVGKPGEGRCGWAHYPPNGVRDYDWRNRNVVWSDIEDWRPDGGGQQIPINCDRWNGDSLQWFIYWMQSLPGANNGLRYRSRPLTNWWTFIGDFDGAMRARLGLVE
;
A
#
# COMPACT_ATOMS: atom_id res chain seq x y z
N ALA A 1 -8.61 -20.32 -10.53
CA ALA A 1 -7.23 -20.85 -10.41
C ALA A 1 -6.19 -19.72 -10.39
N HIS A 2 -6.13 -18.87 -11.44
CA HIS A 2 -5.19 -17.74 -11.51
C HIS A 2 -5.37 -16.71 -10.38
N THR A 3 -6.56 -16.12 -10.24
CA THR A 3 -6.84 -15.07 -9.23
C THR A 3 -6.59 -15.54 -7.80
N GLN A 4 -6.90 -16.80 -7.47
CA GLN A 4 -6.57 -17.39 -6.17
C GLN A 4 -5.06 -17.46 -5.96
N ALA A 5 -4.31 -18.05 -6.91
CA ALA A 5 -2.86 -18.15 -6.80
C ALA A 5 -2.18 -16.77 -6.76
N THR A 6 -2.71 -15.78 -7.48
CA THR A 6 -2.24 -14.40 -7.41
C THR A 6 -2.56 -13.78 -6.05
N THR A 7 -3.76 -13.99 -5.51
CA THR A 7 -4.15 -13.52 -4.16
C THR A 7 -3.19 -14.06 -3.10
N ASP A 8 -2.87 -15.35 -3.13
CA ASP A 8 -1.95 -15.96 -2.17
C ASP A 8 -0.55 -15.32 -2.26
N ARG A 9 -0.07 -15.03 -3.47
CA ARG A 9 1.22 -14.35 -3.70
C ARG A 9 1.22 -12.89 -3.28
N VAL A 10 0.09 -12.18 -3.43
CA VAL A 10 -0.07 -10.80 -2.93
C VAL A 10 -0.02 -10.81 -1.40
N ILE A 11 -0.77 -11.70 -0.75
CA ILE A 11 -0.73 -11.90 0.71
C ILE A 11 0.69 -12.16 1.17
N GLU A 12 1.39 -13.12 0.55
CA GLU A 12 2.78 -13.42 0.90
C GLU A 12 3.67 -12.18 0.75
N ALA A 13 3.57 -11.44 -0.35
CA ALA A 13 4.36 -10.25 -0.59
C ALA A 13 4.10 -9.14 0.45
N LEU A 14 2.85 -8.90 0.83
CA LEU A 14 2.48 -7.88 1.83
C LEU A 14 2.94 -8.28 3.23
N GLU A 15 2.78 -9.55 3.61
CA GLU A 15 3.30 -10.05 4.88
C GLU A 15 4.82 -9.96 4.92
N GLN A 16 5.52 -10.43 3.87
CA GLN A 16 6.98 -10.33 3.76
C GLN A 16 7.48 -8.89 3.73
N GLY A 17 6.74 -8.00 3.06
CA GLY A 17 7.03 -6.56 3.01
C GLY A 17 6.93 -5.90 4.38
N SER A 18 5.98 -6.32 5.21
CA SER A 18 5.76 -5.75 6.54
C SER A 18 6.81 -6.13 7.62
N ARG A 19 7.85 -6.88 7.22
CA ARG A 19 8.94 -7.35 8.10
C ARG A 19 10.08 -6.35 8.09
N PHE A 20 10.12 -5.47 9.10
CA PHE A 20 11.12 -4.41 9.15
C PHE A 20 12.56 -4.93 9.06
N ARG A 21 13.30 -4.42 8.06
CA ARG A 21 14.69 -4.74 7.74
C ARG A 21 14.96 -6.25 7.62
N ALA A 22 14.04 -7.03 7.06
CA ALA A 22 14.21 -8.49 6.94
C ALA A 22 15.44 -8.90 6.11
N TYR A 23 15.87 -8.06 5.17
CA TYR A 23 17.13 -8.23 4.43
C TYR A 23 18.41 -8.17 5.31
N LYS A 24 18.32 -7.65 6.56
CA LYS A 24 19.38 -7.66 7.59
C LYS A 24 19.07 -8.61 8.73
N ASN A 25 17.79 -8.78 9.07
CA ASN A 25 17.33 -9.70 10.10
C ASN A 25 16.26 -10.64 9.54
N PRO A 26 16.66 -11.81 8.97
CA PRO A 26 15.71 -12.78 8.42
C PRO A 26 14.75 -13.39 9.45
N ALA A 27 14.91 -13.13 10.75
CA ALA A 27 13.99 -13.54 11.81
C ALA A 27 12.97 -12.44 12.18
N ALA A 28 13.02 -11.25 11.56
CA ALA A 28 12.06 -10.18 11.80
C ALA A 28 10.63 -10.67 11.56
N ALA A 29 9.75 -10.46 12.53
CA ALA A 29 8.33 -10.82 12.41
C ALA A 29 7.61 -9.82 11.50
N PRO A 30 6.58 -10.25 10.75
CA PRO A 30 5.76 -9.34 9.97
C PRO A 30 4.88 -8.50 10.90
N SER A 31 4.70 -7.23 10.53
CA SER A 31 3.79 -6.33 11.26
C SER A 31 2.33 -6.53 10.86
N LEU A 32 2.09 -7.07 9.65
CA LEU A 32 0.77 -7.42 9.14
C LEU A 32 0.62 -8.93 9.02
N ARG A 33 -0.61 -9.41 9.18
CA ARG A 33 -1.02 -10.76 8.85
C ARG A 33 -2.35 -10.69 8.12
N TYR A 34 -2.42 -11.34 6.97
CA TYR A 34 -3.63 -11.40 6.17
C TYR A 34 -4.31 -12.75 6.39
N THR A 35 -5.63 -12.74 6.41
CA THR A 35 -6.43 -13.95 6.47
C THR A 35 -7.64 -13.73 5.58
N VAL A 36 -7.78 -14.58 4.57
CA VAL A 36 -8.94 -14.53 3.67
C VAL A 36 -10.16 -14.99 4.46
N ALA A 37 -11.10 -14.08 4.67
CA ALA A 37 -12.34 -14.40 5.38
C ALA A 37 -13.28 -15.26 4.53
N ASP A 38 -13.41 -14.92 3.24
CA ASP A 38 -14.18 -15.67 2.24
C ASP A 38 -13.79 -15.21 0.82
N SER A 39 -14.27 -15.91 -0.19
CA SER A 39 -14.14 -15.56 -1.61
C SER A 39 -15.48 -15.71 -2.32
N LEU A 40 -15.93 -14.63 -2.96
CA LEU A 40 -17.21 -14.58 -3.68
C LEU A 40 -16.93 -14.43 -5.18
N GLU A 41 -17.56 -15.28 -6.00
CA GLU A 41 -17.42 -15.24 -7.46
C GLU A 41 -18.76 -14.89 -8.11
N PHE A 42 -18.72 -13.91 -9.03
CA PHE A 42 -19.86 -13.47 -9.82
C PHE A 42 -19.49 -13.51 -11.30
N LEU A 43 -20.16 -14.36 -12.08
CA LEU A 43 -19.92 -14.52 -13.51
C LEU A 43 -20.84 -13.61 -14.32
N GLU A 44 -20.64 -12.31 -14.18
CA GLU A 44 -21.40 -11.28 -14.87
C GLU A 44 -20.57 -10.01 -15.08
N SER A 45 -21.12 -9.05 -15.82
CA SER A 45 -20.49 -7.75 -16.01
C SER A 45 -20.42 -6.99 -14.68
N LEU A 46 -19.33 -6.25 -14.48
CA LEU A 46 -19.22 -5.34 -13.34
C LEU A 46 -20.35 -4.30 -13.42
N PRO A 47 -21.00 -3.95 -12.30
CA PRO A 47 -21.90 -2.82 -12.28
C PRO A 47 -21.08 -1.54 -12.54
N THR A 48 -21.65 -0.62 -13.31
CA THR A 48 -20.96 0.59 -13.73
C THR A 48 -21.87 1.79 -13.77
N TRP A 49 -21.27 2.97 -13.69
CA TRP A 49 -21.93 4.25 -13.88
C TRP A 49 -21.12 5.15 -14.80
N ARG A 50 -21.78 6.13 -15.42
CA ARG A 50 -21.12 7.08 -16.32
C ARG A 50 -20.46 8.20 -15.51
N LYS A 51 -19.13 8.22 -15.45
CA LYS A 51 -18.35 9.31 -14.86
C LYS A 51 -18.04 10.41 -15.89
N PRO A 52 -18.48 11.67 -15.69
CA PRO A 52 -18.15 12.76 -16.60
C PRO A 52 -16.64 12.93 -16.78
N GLY A 53 -16.19 13.13 -18.02
CA GLY A 53 -14.76 13.29 -18.34
C GLY A 53 -14.00 11.99 -18.62
N HIS A 54 -14.61 10.83 -18.35
CA HIS A 54 -14.02 9.52 -18.61
C HIS A 54 -14.50 8.93 -19.94
N ARG A 55 -13.62 8.19 -20.63
CA ARG A 55 -13.91 7.57 -21.93
C ARG A 55 -14.74 6.29 -21.81
N VAL A 56 -14.59 5.61 -20.69
CA VAL A 56 -15.25 4.34 -20.36
C VAL A 56 -16.01 4.53 -19.04
N PRO A 57 -17.03 3.73 -18.75
CA PRO A 57 -17.78 3.89 -17.51
C PRO A 57 -16.92 3.50 -16.30
N MET A 58 -17.22 4.06 -15.14
CA MET A 58 -16.54 3.78 -13.88
C MET A 58 -17.20 2.58 -13.21
N THR A 59 -16.42 1.76 -12.52
CA THR A 59 -16.94 0.70 -11.66
C THR A 59 -17.84 1.29 -10.56
N ASP A 60 -19.02 0.72 -10.36
CA ASP A 60 -19.96 1.12 -9.31
C ASP A 60 -19.68 0.33 -8.04
N TYR A 61 -18.80 0.86 -7.20
CA TYR A 61 -18.43 0.20 -5.95
C TYR A 61 -19.60 0.13 -4.95
N ASN A 62 -20.51 1.10 -4.93
CA ASN A 62 -21.71 1.02 -4.08
C ASN A 62 -22.59 -0.16 -4.46
N ALA A 63 -22.82 -0.40 -5.76
CA ALA A 63 -23.57 -1.56 -6.22
C ALA A 63 -22.88 -2.88 -5.83
N ILE A 64 -21.56 -2.96 -5.93
CA ILE A 64 -20.79 -4.15 -5.49
C ILE A 64 -20.92 -4.34 -3.97
N MET A 65 -20.69 -3.28 -3.18
CA MET A 65 -20.74 -3.33 -1.72
C MET A 65 -22.14 -3.70 -1.21
N ALA A 66 -23.20 -3.18 -1.84
CA ALA A 66 -24.58 -3.54 -1.53
C ALA A 66 -24.85 -5.02 -1.82
N ARG A 67 -24.38 -5.52 -2.98
CA ARG A 67 -24.58 -6.91 -3.39
C ARG A 67 -23.97 -7.93 -2.43
N ILE A 68 -22.77 -7.65 -1.92
CA ILE A 68 -22.07 -8.57 -1.01
C ILE A 68 -22.49 -8.40 0.45
N ASP A 69 -23.39 -7.45 0.75
CA ASP A 69 -23.72 -7.02 2.10
C ASP A 69 -22.46 -6.61 2.90
N ALA A 70 -21.70 -5.65 2.35
CA ALA A 70 -20.43 -5.20 2.91
C ALA A 70 -20.52 -4.77 4.38
N ARG A 71 -21.69 -4.30 4.83
CA ARG A 71 -21.93 -3.96 6.24
C ARG A 71 -21.69 -5.16 7.14
N SER A 72 -22.25 -6.32 6.83
CA SER A 72 -22.08 -7.54 7.63
C SER A 72 -20.62 -7.99 7.68
N TRP A 73 -19.90 -7.88 6.55
CA TRP A 73 -18.47 -8.20 6.51
C TRP A 73 -17.63 -7.26 7.38
N VAL A 74 -17.82 -5.95 7.26
CA VAL A 74 -16.98 -4.97 7.96
C VAL A 74 -17.36 -4.85 9.43
N MET A 75 -18.65 -4.71 9.73
CA MET A 75 -19.13 -4.42 11.08
C MET A 75 -19.19 -5.67 11.96
N GLU A 76 -19.64 -6.79 11.43
CA GLU A 76 -19.88 -8.00 12.23
C GLU A 76 -18.68 -8.95 12.18
N ARG A 77 -18.08 -9.14 10.99
CA ARG A 77 -16.96 -10.07 10.80
C ARG A 77 -15.58 -9.42 10.91
N GLY A 78 -15.52 -8.08 10.95
CA GLY A 78 -14.27 -7.34 11.13
C GLY A 78 -13.35 -7.33 9.90
N VAL A 79 -13.91 -7.52 8.70
CA VAL A 79 -13.17 -7.38 7.44
C VAL A 79 -12.66 -5.95 7.30
N LYS A 80 -11.36 -5.81 7.04
CA LYS A 80 -10.69 -4.50 6.85
C LYS A 80 -10.45 -4.18 5.39
N GLU A 81 -10.42 -5.20 4.53
CA GLU A 81 -10.12 -5.02 3.12
C GLU A 81 -11.04 -5.88 2.24
N VAL A 82 -11.50 -5.31 1.12
CA VAL A 82 -12.26 -6.02 0.09
C VAL A 82 -11.48 -5.96 -1.22
N TRP A 83 -11.07 -7.11 -1.74
CA TRP A 83 -10.25 -7.20 -2.94
C TRP A 83 -11.11 -7.65 -4.12
N ILE A 84 -11.24 -6.79 -5.15
CA ILE A 84 -12.02 -7.05 -6.35
C ILE A 84 -11.08 -7.45 -7.47
N TRP A 85 -11.22 -8.67 -7.98
CA TRP A 85 -10.55 -9.11 -9.21
C TRP A 85 -11.49 -8.94 -10.41
N GLY A 86 -11.33 -7.85 -11.15
CA GLY A 86 -12.18 -7.47 -12.27
C GLY A 86 -11.44 -7.38 -13.61
N TYR A 87 -12.19 -7.18 -14.69
CA TYR A 87 -11.62 -6.72 -15.96
C TYR A 87 -11.52 -5.20 -15.93
N HIS A 88 -10.49 -4.65 -16.57
CA HIS A 88 -10.34 -3.22 -16.81
C HIS A 88 -9.33 -2.98 -17.95
N GLY A 89 -8.82 -1.75 -18.11
CA GLY A 89 -7.86 -1.40 -19.16
C GLY A 89 -8.53 -0.91 -20.44
N GLY A 90 -9.42 0.08 -20.30
CA GLY A 90 -10.13 0.69 -21.44
C GLY A 90 -11.51 0.08 -21.74
N VAL A 91 -12.05 -0.73 -20.81
CA VAL A 91 -13.45 -1.21 -20.84
C VAL A 91 -14.26 -0.60 -19.70
N VAL A 92 -13.66 -0.55 -18.51
CA VAL A 92 -14.17 0.14 -17.33
C VAL A 92 -12.99 0.84 -16.64
N ASP A 93 -13.28 1.98 -16.01
CA ASP A 93 -12.37 2.68 -15.12
C ASP A 93 -12.58 2.25 -13.66
N LEU A 94 -11.56 2.50 -12.84
CA LEU A 94 -11.49 2.10 -11.45
C LEU A 94 -10.57 3.04 -10.66
N TRP A 95 -10.59 2.89 -9.34
CA TRP A 95 -9.52 3.32 -8.45
C TRP A 95 -8.76 2.09 -7.93
N GLU A 96 -7.43 2.20 -7.88
CA GLU A 96 -6.52 1.16 -7.40
C GLU A 96 -6.81 0.84 -5.93
N SER A 97 -7.08 1.87 -5.13
CA SER A 97 -7.58 1.76 -3.77
C SER A 97 -8.65 2.81 -3.49
N ASN A 98 -9.63 2.46 -2.66
CA ASN A 98 -10.67 3.35 -2.18
C ASN A 98 -10.99 3.03 -0.71
N MET A 99 -11.14 4.02 0.16
CA MET A 99 -11.18 3.83 1.61
C MET A 99 -12.37 4.57 2.21
N ALA A 100 -13.14 3.88 3.06
CA ALA A 100 -14.29 4.48 3.73
C ALA A 100 -14.33 4.11 5.21
N GLY A 101 -14.79 5.04 6.04
CA GLY A 101 -14.87 4.87 7.49
C GLY A 101 -15.17 6.16 8.25
N PRO A 102 -15.20 6.13 9.59
CA PRO A 102 -15.53 7.29 10.42
C PRO A 102 -14.48 8.41 10.38
N TRP A 103 -13.31 8.13 9.80
CA TRP A 103 -12.18 9.06 9.69
C TRP A 103 -12.04 9.67 8.28
N GLY A 104 -13.01 9.40 7.39
CA GLY A 104 -13.02 9.89 6.01
C GLY A 104 -12.25 9.00 5.04
N ASP A 105 -12.11 9.51 3.82
CA ASP A 105 -11.43 8.82 2.73
C ASP A 105 -9.97 9.30 2.60
N ILE A 106 -9.05 8.36 2.83
CA ILE A 106 -7.61 8.55 2.72
C ILE A 106 -7.05 7.53 1.71
N SER A 107 -7.66 7.48 0.53
CA SER A 107 -7.25 6.56 -0.52
C SER A 107 -6.42 7.19 -1.64
N ASN A 108 -5.86 6.31 -2.48
CA ASN A 108 -5.33 6.66 -3.80
C ASN A 108 -6.47 6.70 -4.84
N SER A 109 -7.40 7.63 -4.65
CA SER A 109 -8.56 7.84 -5.50
C SER A 109 -8.91 9.33 -5.63
N ASP A 110 -10.08 9.64 -6.20
CA ASP A 110 -10.66 10.99 -6.20
C ASP A 110 -11.10 11.46 -4.79
N ARG A 111 -11.18 10.52 -3.84
CA ARG A 111 -11.64 10.71 -2.47
C ARG A 111 -13.09 11.21 -2.38
N ASP A 112 -13.97 10.64 -3.19
CA ASP A 112 -15.39 11.02 -3.20
C ASP A 112 -16.11 10.34 -2.02
N PRO A 113 -16.65 11.10 -1.05
CA PRO A 113 -17.30 10.51 0.11
C PRO A 113 -18.59 9.71 -0.19
N HIS A 114 -19.02 9.65 -1.45
CA HIS A 114 -20.22 8.92 -1.88
C HIS A 114 -19.92 7.68 -2.72
N ASP A 115 -18.65 7.36 -2.98
CA ASP A 115 -18.29 6.25 -3.87
C ASP A 115 -18.17 4.88 -3.16
N LEU A 116 -18.20 4.89 -1.83
CA LEU A 116 -18.31 3.73 -0.95
C LEU A 116 -19.30 3.98 0.21
N PRO A 117 -19.96 2.93 0.74
CA PRO A 117 -20.76 3.07 1.94
C PRO A 117 -19.89 3.33 3.18
N VAL A 118 -20.19 4.41 3.90
CA VAL A 118 -19.49 4.74 5.15
C VAL A 118 -20.06 3.94 6.32
N PHE A 119 -19.19 3.22 7.02
CA PHE A 119 -19.50 2.46 8.24
C PHE A 119 -18.78 3.02 9.47
N ASP A 120 -19.13 2.54 10.67
CA ASP A 120 -18.44 2.94 11.93
C ASP A 120 -17.07 2.28 12.10
N ARG A 121 -16.63 1.49 11.12
CA ARG A 121 -15.28 0.90 11.02
C ARG A 121 -14.70 1.21 9.66
N THR A 122 -13.42 1.54 9.65
CA THR A 122 -12.70 1.80 8.40
C THR A 122 -12.39 0.52 7.64
N TYR A 123 -12.57 0.55 6.33
CA TYR A 123 -12.15 -0.52 5.42
C TYR A 123 -11.64 0.08 4.08
N THR A 124 -10.84 -0.72 3.37
CA THR A 124 -10.27 -0.37 2.07
C THR A 124 -10.73 -1.35 1.00
N VAL A 125 -11.17 -0.84 -0.14
CA VAL A 125 -11.46 -1.61 -1.35
C VAL A 125 -10.30 -1.47 -2.32
N TYR A 126 -9.78 -2.59 -2.81
CA TYR A 126 -8.79 -2.62 -3.88
C TYR A 126 -9.41 -3.22 -5.14
N HIS A 127 -9.06 -2.70 -6.31
CA HIS A 127 -9.60 -3.18 -7.60
C HIS A 127 -8.49 -3.59 -8.57
N TYR A 128 -8.22 -4.88 -8.59
CA TYR A 128 -7.20 -5.52 -9.40
C TYR A 128 -7.70 -5.96 -10.77
N ASN A 129 -6.77 -6.05 -11.73
CA ASN A 129 -7.04 -6.71 -13.01
C ASN A 129 -6.85 -8.23 -12.87
N TYR A 130 -7.89 -9.03 -13.14
CA TYR A 130 -7.74 -10.49 -13.11
C TYR A 130 -6.75 -11.04 -14.16
N GLY A 131 -6.40 -10.26 -15.18
CA GLY A 131 -5.46 -10.64 -16.24
C GLY A 131 -4.01 -10.28 -15.92
N ARG A 132 -3.76 -9.66 -14.76
CA ARG A 132 -2.42 -9.21 -14.32
C ARG A 132 -1.90 -10.07 -13.17
N GLY A 133 -0.72 -9.70 -12.67
CA GLY A 133 0.02 -10.46 -11.68
C GLY A 133 0.01 -9.81 -10.30
N PRO A 134 0.77 -10.41 -9.36
CA PRO A 134 0.89 -9.89 -8.01
C PRO A 134 1.67 -8.59 -7.93
N SER A 135 2.52 -8.29 -8.92
CA SER A 135 3.24 -7.00 -8.94
C SER A 135 2.25 -5.85 -8.98
N GLU A 136 1.34 -5.84 -9.96
CA GLU A 136 0.37 -4.76 -10.12
C GLU A 136 -0.56 -4.66 -8.91
N ALA A 137 -1.03 -5.79 -8.37
CA ALA A 137 -1.88 -5.76 -7.17
C ALA A 137 -1.15 -5.26 -5.91
N VAL A 138 0.14 -5.58 -5.74
CA VAL A 138 0.93 -5.04 -4.62
C VAL A 138 1.25 -3.55 -4.81
N GLU A 139 1.37 -3.08 -6.05
CA GLU A 139 1.54 -1.66 -6.34
C GLU A 139 0.34 -0.83 -5.85
N ASP A 140 -0.90 -1.30 -6.07
CA ASP A 140 -2.11 -0.66 -5.54
C ASP A 140 -2.07 -0.51 -4.00
N HIS A 141 -1.56 -1.54 -3.29
CA HIS A 141 -1.32 -1.48 -1.86
C HIS A 141 -0.23 -0.48 -1.47
N MET A 142 0.86 -0.38 -2.26
CA MET A 142 1.89 0.62 -2.00
C MET A 142 1.35 2.03 -2.10
N HIS A 143 0.54 2.33 -3.12
CA HIS A 143 -0.08 3.66 -3.23
C HIS A 143 -1.02 3.97 -2.07
N GLN A 144 -1.78 2.97 -1.58
CA GLN A 144 -2.59 3.15 -0.39
C GLN A 144 -1.73 3.41 0.86
N ILE A 145 -0.64 2.67 1.04
CA ILE A 145 0.32 2.90 2.12
C ILE A 145 0.90 4.31 2.04
N GLU A 146 1.31 4.75 0.86
CA GLU A 146 1.80 6.11 0.61
C GLU A 146 0.75 7.18 0.93
N ALA A 147 -0.50 6.96 0.51
CA ALA A 147 -1.61 7.88 0.78
C ALA A 147 -1.87 8.04 2.28
N VAL A 148 -1.89 6.93 3.02
CA VAL A 148 -2.08 6.92 4.48
C VAL A 148 -0.90 7.58 5.19
N LEU A 149 0.34 7.19 4.90
CA LEU A 149 1.50 7.75 5.58
C LEU A 149 1.69 9.25 5.26
N ARG A 150 1.39 9.67 4.03
CA ARG A 150 1.32 11.09 3.65
C ARG A 150 0.29 11.86 4.45
N HIS A 151 -0.87 11.27 4.71
CA HIS A 151 -1.93 11.91 5.46
C HIS A 151 -1.53 12.13 6.93
N ILE A 152 -0.86 11.16 7.54
CA ILE A 152 -0.43 11.23 8.94
C ILE A 152 0.70 12.26 9.14
N ASP A 153 1.77 12.18 8.34
CA ASP A 153 2.87 13.14 8.42
C ASP A 153 3.58 13.27 7.05
N PRO A 154 3.16 14.23 6.21
CA PRO A 154 3.72 14.38 4.87
C PRO A 154 5.18 14.84 4.90
N GLU A 155 5.60 15.56 5.94
CA GLU A 155 6.98 16.06 6.07
C GLU A 155 7.94 14.90 6.40
N LEU A 156 7.58 14.08 7.38
CA LEU A 156 8.41 12.93 7.74
C LEU A 156 8.40 11.85 6.65
N PHE A 157 7.23 11.61 6.03
CA PHE A 157 7.13 10.59 4.98
C PHE A 157 7.75 11.06 3.65
N TRP A 158 7.23 12.10 3.00
CA TRP A 158 7.70 12.46 1.65
C TRP A 158 9.07 13.13 1.68
N ASN A 159 9.28 14.10 2.55
CA ASN A 159 10.51 14.91 2.48
C ASN A 159 11.71 14.22 3.12
N ARG A 160 11.51 13.32 4.09
CA ARG A 160 12.61 12.66 4.81
C ARG A 160 12.77 11.19 4.48
N PHE A 161 11.68 10.41 4.42
CA PHE A 161 11.72 8.98 4.12
C PHE A 161 11.89 8.74 2.62
N VAL A 162 10.90 9.14 1.82
CA VAL A 162 10.95 8.98 0.36
C VAL A 162 12.11 9.78 -0.23
N GLY A 163 12.22 11.04 0.18
CA GLY A 163 13.23 11.99 -0.30
C GLY A 163 12.98 12.45 -1.73
N LYS A 164 13.93 13.22 -2.27
CA LYS A 164 13.86 13.65 -3.67
C LYS A 164 14.61 12.68 -4.58
N PRO A 165 14.18 12.53 -5.85
CA PRO A 165 14.96 11.80 -6.85
C PRO A 165 16.42 12.26 -6.87
N GLY A 166 17.35 11.31 -6.79
CA GLY A 166 18.80 11.57 -6.77
C GLY A 166 19.40 11.87 -5.39
N GLU A 167 18.62 12.05 -4.32
CA GLU A 167 19.17 12.20 -2.96
C GLU A 167 19.65 10.87 -2.34
N GLY A 168 19.25 9.74 -2.92
CA GLY A 168 19.60 8.42 -2.38
C GLY A 168 18.84 8.06 -1.11
N ARG A 169 17.65 8.62 -0.89
CA ARG A 169 16.77 8.22 0.22
C ARG A 169 16.06 6.89 -0.10
N CYS A 170 14.91 6.62 0.51
CA CYS A 170 14.25 5.31 0.39
C CYS A 170 13.49 5.13 -0.93
N GLY A 171 13.15 6.19 -1.66
CA GLY A 171 12.30 6.07 -2.84
C GLY A 171 10.83 5.76 -2.50
N TRP A 172 10.05 5.35 -3.50
CA TRP A 172 8.60 5.10 -3.42
C TRP A 172 8.19 4.06 -4.48
N ALA A 173 6.89 3.74 -4.61
CA ALA A 173 6.38 2.69 -5.50
C ALA A 173 7.02 2.74 -6.90
N HIS A 174 6.99 3.91 -7.52
CA HIS A 174 7.44 4.09 -8.89
C HIS A 174 8.95 4.32 -9.04
N TYR A 175 9.62 4.86 -8.01
CA TYR A 175 11.05 5.22 -8.08
C TYR A 175 11.84 4.51 -6.98
N PRO A 176 12.64 3.49 -7.33
CA PRO A 176 13.74 3.06 -6.47
C PRO A 176 14.79 4.17 -6.30
N PRO A 177 15.73 4.06 -5.34
CA PRO A 177 16.70 5.12 -5.06
C PRO A 177 17.53 5.56 -6.27
N ASN A 178 17.74 4.66 -7.23
CA ASN A 178 18.49 4.91 -8.47
C ASN A 178 17.61 5.22 -9.70
N GLY A 179 16.28 5.25 -9.54
CA GLY A 179 15.35 5.51 -10.64
C GLY A 179 15.46 6.95 -11.15
N VAL A 180 15.44 7.12 -12.48
CA VAL A 180 15.48 8.44 -13.13
C VAL A 180 14.20 8.78 -13.91
N ARG A 181 13.25 7.86 -13.94
CA ARG A 181 11.93 7.99 -14.55
C ARG A 181 10.95 7.04 -13.87
N ASP A 182 9.68 7.19 -14.21
CA ASP A 182 8.61 6.33 -13.71
C ASP A 182 8.88 4.85 -14.02
N TYR A 183 8.66 3.97 -13.04
CA TYR A 183 8.77 2.51 -13.16
C TYR A 183 10.18 1.99 -13.51
N ASP A 184 11.22 2.71 -13.10
CA ASP A 184 12.62 2.43 -13.50
C ASP A 184 13.31 1.34 -12.66
N TRP A 185 12.59 0.27 -12.34
CA TRP A 185 13.07 -0.82 -11.48
C TRP A 185 14.25 -1.61 -12.06
N ARG A 186 14.54 -1.51 -13.36
CA ARG A 186 15.65 -2.22 -14.02
C ARG A 186 16.91 -1.39 -14.19
N ASN A 187 16.97 -0.21 -13.59
CA ASN A 187 18.10 0.68 -13.72
C ASN A 187 19.35 0.08 -13.05
N ARG A 188 20.41 -0.10 -13.84
CA ARG A 188 21.69 -0.68 -13.38
C ARG A 188 22.66 0.35 -12.81
N ASN A 189 22.36 1.65 -12.94
CA ASN A 189 23.21 2.70 -12.42
C ASN A 189 23.29 2.60 -10.90
N VAL A 190 24.52 2.63 -10.38
CA VAL A 190 24.78 2.59 -8.95
C VAL A 190 24.64 4.00 -8.39
N VAL A 191 23.87 4.13 -7.31
CA VAL A 191 23.79 5.35 -6.49
C VAL A 191 24.16 5.02 -5.05
N TRP A 192 24.51 6.02 -4.27
CA TRP A 192 24.64 5.88 -2.83
C TRP A 192 23.27 6.10 -2.20
N SER A 193 22.81 5.15 -1.38
CA SER A 193 21.52 5.27 -0.69
C SER A 193 21.59 4.83 0.75
N ASP A 194 20.85 5.51 1.63
CA ASP A 194 20.70 5.12 3.04
C ASP A 194 19.44 4.28 3.31
N ILE A 195 18.73 3.77 2.30
CA ILE A 195 17.47 3.00 2.48
C ILE A 195 17.57 1.88 3.54
N GLU A 196 18.75 1.25 3.67
CA GLU A 196 18.96 0.18 4.64
C GLU A 196 19.36 0.62 6.06
N ASP A 197 19.77 1.87 6.24
CA ASP A 197 20.01 2.46 7.55
C ASP A 197 19.40 3.86 7.68
N TRP A 198 18.22 4.04 7.07
CA TRP A 198 17.58 5.34 7.01
C TRP A 198 17.33 5.89 8.40
N ARG A 199 17.64 7.18 8.57
CA ARG A 199 17.39 7.95 9.80
C ARG A 199 16.68 9.27 9.46
N PRO A 200 15.62 9.65 10.18
CA PRO A 200 14.87 10.90 9.96
C PRO A 200 15.72 12.18 9.99
N ASP A 201 16.69 12.23 10.90
CA ASP A 201 17.61 13.35 11.08
C ASP A 201 18.84 13.27 10.16
N GLY A 202 18.90 12.27 9.28
CA GLY A 202 20.07 11.98 8.44
C GLY A 202 21.15 11.20 9.18
N GLY A 203 22.32 11.06 8.56
CA GLY A 203 23.46 10.33 9.12
C GLY A 203 23.33 8.80 9.11
N GLY A 204 22.31 8.26 8.42
CA GLY A 204 22.23 6.84 8.12
C GLY A 204 23.40 6.38 7.26
N GLN A 205 23.86 5.15 7.46
CA GLN A 205 24.91 4.59 6.62
C GLN A 205 24.42 4.43 5.18
N GLN A 206 25.10 5.10 4.25
CA GLN A 206 24.86 4.90 2.82
C GLN A 206 25.59 3.65 2.30
N ILE A 207 24.95 2.95 1.36
CA ILE A 207 25.50 1.83 0.62
C ILE A 207 25.43 2.10 -0.89
N PRO A 208 26.36 1.58 -1.70
CA PRO A 208 26.17 1.57 -3.14
C PRO A 208 25.05 0.57 -3.49
N ILE A 209 24.03 1.03 -4.21
CA ILE A 209 22.87 0.22 -4.58
C ILE A 209 22.44 0.46 -6.04
N ASN A 210 21.91 -0.58 -6.68
CA ASN A 210 21.24 -0.54 -7.97
C ASN A 210 20.14 -1.63 -8.03
N CYS A 211 19.58 -1.88 -9.22
CA CYS A 211 18.53 -2.87 -9.40
C CYS A 211 18.88 -4.31 -9.03
N ASP A 212 20.17 -4.66 -8.93
CA ASP A 212 20.57 -6.02 -8.56
C ASP A 212 20.08 -6.36 -7.13
N ARG A 213 19.86 -5.35 -6.28
CA ARG A 213 19.34 -5.55 -4.91
C ARG A 213 17.92 -6.12 -4.88
N TRP A 214 17.12 -5.87 -5.91
CA TRP A 214 15.76 -6.41 -6.09
C TRP A 214 15.60 -7.17 -7.41
N ASN A 215 16.71 -7.67 -7.97
CA ASN A 215 16.75 -8.45 -9.21
C ASN A 215 16.11 -7.77 -10.44
N GLY A 216 16.00 -6.43 -10.45
CA GLY A 216 15.31 -5.70 -11.50
C GLY A 216 13.82 -6.02 -11.63
N ASP A 217 13.22 -6.60 -10.59
CA ASP A 217 11.84 -7.03 -10.51
C ASP A 217 11.03 -6.09 -9.60
N SER A 218 9.88 -5.63 -10.10
CA SER A 218 9.03 -4.65 -9.41
C SER A 218 8.45 -5.21 -8.11
N LEU A 219 7.96 -6.45 -8.11
CA LEU A 219 7.41 -7.05 -6.90
C LEU A 219 8.48 -7.20 -5.81
N GLN A 220 9.69 -7.59 -6.18
CA GLN A 220 10.82 -7.65 -5.23
C GLN A 220 11.24 -6.26 -4.74
N TRP A 221 11.17 -5.23 -5.60
CA TRP A 221 11.36 -3.85 -5.19
C TRP A 221 10.31 -3.43 -4.15
N PHE A 222 9.04 -3.75 -4.40
CA PHE A 222 7.93 -3.41 -3.50
C PHE A 222 8.12 -4.05 -2.12
N ILE A 223 8.46 -5.34 -2.08
CA ILE A 223 8.80 -6.04 -0.83
C ILE A 223 9.98 -5.37 -0.13
N TYR A 224 11.07 -5.11 -0.86
CA TYR A 224 12.28 -4.49 -0.31
C TYR A 224 12.01 -3.08 0.26
N TRP A 225 11.24 -2.27 -0.46
CA TRP A 225 10.82 -0.94 -0.02
C TRP A 225 9.94 -1.01 1.22
N MET A 226 8.92 -1.89 1.24
CA MET A 226 8.07 -2.08 2.41
C MET A 226 8.91 -2.48 3.64
N GLN A 227 9.92 -3.34 3.47
CA GLN A 227 10.81 -3.72 4.57
C GLN A 227 11.65 -2.55 5.11
N SER A 228 11.76 -1.43 4.39
CA SER A 228 12.43 -0.21 4.87
C SER A 228 11.53 0.69 5.73
N LEU A 229 10.21 0.54 5.66
CA LEU A 229 9.25 1.31 6.48
C LEU A 229 9.39 0.96 7.97
N PRO A 230 9.50 1.95 8.88
CA PRO A 230 9.61 1.74 10.33
C PRO A 230 8.53 0.79 10.87
N GLY A 231 8.93 -0.43 11.22
CA GLY A 231 8.03 -1.44 11.78
C GLY A 231 8.11 -1.59 13.29
N ALA A 232 7.62 -2.72 13.80
CA ALA A 232 7.73 -3.07 15.21
C ALA A 232 9.20 -3.11 15.65
N ASN A 233 9.50 -2.55 16.84
CA ASN A 233 10.85 -2.50 17.41
C ASN A 233 11.89 -1.85 16.49
N ASN A 234 11.50 -0.85 15.68
CA ASN A 234 12.39 -0.23 14.71
C ASN A 234 13.62 0.47 15.32
N GLY A 235 13.52 0.92 16.58
CA GLY A 235 14.62 1.57 17.31
C GLY A 235 15.05 2.93 16.74
N LEU A 236 14.30 3.49 15.80
CA LEU A 236 14.57 4.77 15.16
C LEU A 236 14.02 5.92 16.00
N ARG A 237 14.63 7.09 15.84
CA ARG A 237 14.21 8.32 16.49
C ARG A 237 14.20 9.48 15.50
N TYR A 238 13.30 10.42 15.71
CA TYR A 238 13.30 11.73 15.06
C TYR A 238 13.30 12.80 16.15
N ARG A 239 14.31 13.68 16.17
CA ARG A 239 14.46 14.72 17.20
C ARG A 239 14.37 14.15 18.62
N SER A 240 15.10 13.06 18.85
CA SER A 240 15.14 12.30 20.11
C SER A 240 13.86 11.58 20.52
N ARG A 241 12.75 11.70 19.79
CA ARG A 241 11.51 10.94 20.04
C ARG A 241 11.49 9.65 19.22
N PRO A 242 11.04 8.50 19.78
CA PRO A 242 10.93 7.25 19.03
C PRO A 242 9.97 7.37 17.84
N LEU A 243 10.26 6.67 16.75
CA LEU A 243 9.27 6.47 15.68
C LEU A 243 8.26 5.41 16.09
N THR A 244 6.98 5.63 15.77
CA THR A 244 5.96 4.59 15.92
C THR A 244 6.17 3.46 14.93
N ASN A 245 5.49 2.33 15.15
CA ASN A 245 5.33 1.31 14.12
C ASN A 245 4.36 1.83 13.05
N TRP A 246 4.86 2.22 11.88
CA TRP A 246 4.06 2.82 10.81
C TRP A 246 3.03 1.84 10.23
N TRP A 247 3.28 0.53 10.34
CA TRP A 247 2.30 -0.49 9.94
C TRP A 247 1.02 -0.50 10.79
N THR A 248 1.01 0.17 11.94
CA THR A 248 -0.22 0.35 12.75
C THR A 248 -1.30 1.09 11.98
N PHE A 249 -0.92 2.04 11.11
CA PHE A 249 -1.88 2.79 10.29
C PHE A 249 -2.49 1.97 9.15
N ILE A 250 -1.92 0.79 8.84
CA ILE A 250 -2.48 -0.15 7.86
C ILE A 250 -3.23 -1.27 8.60
N GLY A 251 -2.61 -1.83 9.64
CA GLY A 251 -3.15 -2.97 10.38
C GLY A 251 -4.27 -2.62 11.37
N ASP A 252 -4.30 -1.42 11.95
CA ASP A 252 -5.33 -0.95 12.90
C ASP A 252 -5.55 0.57 12.81
N PHE A 253 -5.96 1.02 11.62
CA PHE A 253 -6.16 2.44 11.33
C PHE A 253 -7.09 3.14 12.33
N ASP A 254 -8.26 2.57 12.61
CA ASP A 254 -9.22 3.14 13.57
C ASP A 254 -8.63 3.26 14.99
N GLY A 255 -7.87 2.27 15.43
CA GLY A 255 -7.15 2.31 16.70
C GLY A 255 -6.12 3.42 16.73
N ALA A 256 -5.32 3.53 15.68
CA ALA A 256 -4.31 4.58 15.54
C ALA A 256 -4.92 5.99 15.56
N MET A 257 -6.01 6.20 14.83
CA MET A 257 -6.70 7.50 14.76
C MET A 257 -7.38 7.87 16.08
N ARG A 258 -8.06 6.91 16.76
CA ARG A 258 -8.62 7.14 18.10
C ARG A 258 -7.55 7.53 19.11
N ALA A 259 -6.40 6.87 19.07
CA ALA A 259 -5.26 7.15 19.94
C ALA A 259 -4.47 8.40 19.50
N ARG A 260 -4.81 9.02 18.37
CA ARG A 260 -4.13 10.17 17.77
C ARG A 260 -2.62 9.92 17.58
N LEU A 261 -2.28 8.71 17.14
CA LEU A 261 -0.90 8.36 16.86
C LEU A 261 -0.38 9.18 15.68
N GLY A 262 0.87 9.63 15.78
CA GLY A 262 1.64 10.12 14.65
C GLY A 262 2.64 9.08 14.17
N LEU A 263 3.45 9.43 13.16
CA LEU A 263 4.62 8.64 12.75
C LEU A 263 5.77 8.68 13.79
N VAL A 264 5.63 9.51 14.83
CA VAL A 264 6.53 9.68 15.98
C VAL A 264 5.70 9.58 17.26
N GLU A 265 6.21 8.85 18.27
CA GLU A 265 5.59 8.72 19.61
C GLU A 265 5.55 10.03 20.36
#